data_AF-A0A927M7G2-F1
#
_entry.id   AF-A0A927M7G2-F1
#
_cell.length_a   1.000
_cell.length_b   1.000
_cell.length_c   1.000
_cell.angle_alpha   90.00
_cell.angle_beta   90.00
_cell.angle_gamma   90.00
#
_symmetry.space_group_name_H-M   'P 1'
#
loop_
_entity.id
_entity.type
_entity.pdbx_description
1 polymer ?
#
loop_
_entity_poly.entity_id
_entity_poly.type
_entity_poly.pdbx_seq_one_letter_code
_entity_poly.pdbx_strand_id
1 'polypeptide(L)'
;MPESRIDRRDLLRTAAVGAAALTTVAGLPAAASASGSVVASRNGTGSRGRDAVATFRWFGTSGWRIDIGARTVLVDPYLSRFDTGLFKGAFNSATELTVDAGAIAEHAGRPETVLVTHTHWDHFNDVPLIAANSGARVIGTMTAYQLGLAYGTPSAQLSPVKGGEVLEFGDYRVEVVGSLHSRNAAYSMAFPGVRLSPPAKPRTIADLPEGDTLAYQLTVKDGPAVFFMGGSDFVERNVAGLAPDVAMIAMASSDATGEYVPRLLDALDRPEIVVPVHWDNFETALRNPPQVAPADRQRLDAMVAAVRKAAPKSRIVVPEYLTSYTF
;
A
#
# COMPACT_ATOMS: atom_id res chain seq x y z
N MET A 1 50.45 37.19 -13.54
CA MET A 1 49.79 36.38 -12.51
C MET A 1 49.05 35.25 -13.23
N PRO A 2 49.54 34.01 -13.20
CA PRO A 2 48.83 32.88 -13.78
C PRO A 2 48.25 32.01 -12.66
N GLU A 3 46.93 31.87 -12.59
CA GLU A 3 46.32 30.85 -11.74
C GLU A 3 46.20 29.52 -12.48
N SER A 4 46.49 28.50 -11.71
CA SER A 4 46.94 27.17 -12.10
C SER A 4 45.81 26.19 -12.40
N ARG A 5 46.09 25.32 -13.38
CA ARG A 5 45.44 24.01 -13.58
C ARG A 5 45.50 23.14 -12.32
N ILE A 6 44.46 22.35 -12.07
CA ILE A 6 44.59 21.08 -11.33
C ILE A 6 43.85 19.99 -12.10
N ASP A 7 44.65 19.05 -12.62
CA ASP A 7 44.25 17.77 -13.17
C ASP A 7 44.10 16.76 -12.00
N ARG A 8 43.03 15.96 -12.02
CA ARG A 8 42.66 15.01 -10.97
C ARG A 8 42.92 13.58 -11.44
N ARG A 9 44.19 13.20 -11.50
CA ARG A 9 44.60 11.80 -11.38
C ARG A 9 45.84 11.75 -10.48
N ASP A 10 45.82 10.77 -9.59
CA ASP A 10 46.89 10.35 -8.69
C ASP A 10 47.11 11.18 -7.40
N LEU A 11 47.33 10.61 -6.23
CA LEU A 11 47.33 9.21 -5.78
C LEU A 11 47.32 9.25 -4.25
N LEU A 12 46.66 8.28 -3.65
CA LEU A 12 46.71 7.95 -2.23
C LEU A 12 48.17 7.71 -1.78
N ARG A 13 48.55 8.17 -0.58
CA ARG A 13 48.86 7.29 0.59
C ARG A 13 49.75 7.99 1.64
N THR A 14 49.34 7.72 2.89
CA THR A 14 50.13 7.50 4.12
C THR A 14 50.61 8.64 5.02
N ALA A 15 50.40 8.36 6.31
CA ALA A 15 51.24 8.59 7.49
C ALA A 15 50.79 9.69 8.49
N ALA A 16 49.93 9.24 9.42
CA ALA A 16 50.08 9.30 10.88
C ALA A 16 51.05 10.33 11.51
N VAL A 17 50.49 11.20 12.36
CA VAL A 17 50.88 11.57 13.75
C VAL A 17 49.59 12.18 14.34
N GLY A 18 48.98 11.84 15.48
CA GLY A 18 49.44 11.29 16.75
C GLY A 18 49.14 12.32 17.84
N ALA A 19 48.06 12.17 18.62
CA ALA A 19 47.95 12.60 20.02
C ALA A 19 46.60 12.19 20.63
N ALA A 20 46.67 11.55 21.79
CA ALA A 20 45.59 10.97 22.56
C ALA A 20 44.92 11.98 23.49
N ALA A 21 43.64 11.74 23.82
CA ALA A 21 43.10 11.97 25.15
C ALA A 21 41.90 11.03 25.37
N LEU A 22 42.08 10.07 26.28
CA LEU A 22 41.08 9.17 26.82
C LEU A 22 40.29 9.88 27.92
N THR A 23 38.96 9.78 27.89
CA THR A 23 38.14 9.82 29.09
C THR A 23 37.21 8.62 29.11
N THR A 24 37.43 7.78 30.12
CA THR A 24 36.67 6.59 30.48
C THR A 24 35.34 6.99 31.13
N VAL A 25 34.23 6.39 30.70
CA VAL A 25 33.05 6.23 31.55
C VAL A 25 32.79 4.74 31.73
N ALA A 26 32.71 4.36 32.99
CA ALA A 26 32.62 3.01 33.52
C ALA A 26 31.36 2.27 33.10
N GLY A 27 31.50 0.95 32.96
CA GLY A 27 30.44 0.03 32.58
C GLY A 27 29.39 -0.22 33.66
N LEU A 28 28.26 -0.75 33.20
CA LEU A 28 27.26 -1.45 33.99
C LEU A 28 27.11 -2.87 33.40
N PRO A 29 26.83 -3.89 34.24
CA PRO A 29 27.00 -5.28 33.86
C PRO A 29 25.91 -5.76 32.92
N ALA A 30 26.32 -6.58 31.94
CA ALA A 30 25.45 -7.38 31.10
C ALA A 30 24.81 -8.50 31.93
N ALA A 31 23.49 -8.46 32.08
CA ALA A 31 22.72 -9.63 32.49
C ALA A 31 22.43 -10.47 31.24
N ALA A 32 23.10 -11.61 31.14
CA ALA A 32 22.79 -12.64 30.16
C ALA A 32 21.44 -13.28 30.52
N SER A 33 20.45 -13.10 29.67
CA SER A 33 19.20 -13.88 29.72
C SER A 33 19.26 -14.93 28.63
N ALA A 34 19.25 -16.19 29.07
CA ALA A 34 19.26 -17.37 28.23
C ALA A 34 18.12 -17.34 27.20
N SER A 35 18.46 -17.50 25.93
CA SER A 35 17.51 -17.72 24.85
C SER A 35 16.88 -19.11 25.01
N GLY A 36 15.73 -19.17 25.66
CA GLY A 36 14.84 -20.32 25.58
C GLY A 36 14.16 -20.33 24.22
N SER A 37 14.51 -21.30 23.37
CA SER A 37 13.76 -21.58 22.15
C SER A 37 12.40 -22.16 22.53
N VAL A 38 11.37 -21.33 22.58
CA VAL A 38 9.98 -21.81 22.67
C VAL A 38 9.52 -22.14 21.27
N VAL A 39 9.66 -23.40 20.87
CA VAL A 39 8.89 -23.97 19.76
C VAL A 39 7.44 -24.02 20.22
N ALA A 40 6.64 -23.03 19.83
CA ALA A 40 5.21 -23.06 20.07
C ALA A 40 4.56 -24.12 19.17
N SER A 41 4.31 -25.29 19.76
CA SER A 41 3.43 -26.33 19.22
C SER A 41 2.05 -25.74 18.93
N ARG A 42 1.70 -25.59 17.65
CA ARG A 42 0.32 -25.31 17.22
C ARG A 42 -0.48 -26.61 17.20
N ASN A 43 -1.13 -26.92 18.32
CA ASN A 43 -2.27 -27.82 18.38
C ASN A 43 -3.42 -27.07 19.03
N GLY A 44 -4.51 -26.87 18.28
CA GLY A 44 -5.70 -26.22 18.78
C GLY A 44 -6.61 -25.70 17.67
N THR A 45 -7.35 -26.61 17.04
CA THR A 45 -8.61 -26.29 16.35
C THR A 45 -9.63 -25.82 17.39
N GLY A 46 -9.55 -24.55 17.77
CA GLY A 46 -10.55 -23.87 18.59
C GLY A 46 -11.45 -23.03 17.69
N SER A 47 -12.75 -23.26 17.74
CA SER A 47 -13.75 -22.45 17.04
C SER A 47 -13.61 -20.97 17.43
N ARG A 48 -13.14 -20.14 16.49
CA ARG A 48 -13.09 -18.68 16.66
C ARG A 48 -14.53 -18.17 16.86
N GLY A 49 -14.76 -17.42 17.94
CA GLY A 49 -16.05 -16.81 18.26
C GLY A 49 -16.47 -15.81 17.17
N ARG A 50 -17.73 -15.88 16.75
CA ARG A 50 -18.27 -15.26 15.52
C ARG A 50 -18.84 -13.85 15.71
N ASP A 51 -18.29 -13.03 16.61
CA ASP A 51 -19.02 -11.82 17.06
C ASP A 51 -18.40 -10.46 16.67
N ALA A 52 -17.27 -10.42 15.96
CA ALA A 52 -16.81 -9.22 15.25
C ALA A 52 -16.93 -9.41 13.74
N VAL A 53 -18.14 -9.20 13.20
CA VAL A 53 -18.36 -9.26 11.74
C VAL A 53 -17.76 -8.00 11.12
N ALA A 54 -16.59 -8.14 10.49
CA ALA A 54 -16.06 -7.11 9.61
C ALA A 54 -16.78 -7.16 8.25
N THR A 55 -17.10 -6.00 7.70
CA THR A 55 -17.65 -5.89 6.34
C THR A 55 -16.70 -5.10 5.44
N PHE A 56 -16.57 -5.56 4.21
CA PHE A 56 -15.65 -5.01 3.22
C PHE A 56 -16.44 -4.51 2.02
N ARG A 57 -16.16 -3.30 1.56
CA ARG A 57 -16.77 -2.71 0.37
C ARG A 57 -15.67 -2.19 -0.55
N TRP A 58 -15.67 -2.67 -1.79
CA TRP A 58 -14.69 -2.24 -2.79
C TRP A 58 -15.10 -0.91 -3.41
N PHE A 59 -14.16 0.03 -3.51
CA PHE A 59 -14.34 1.34 -4.12
C PHE A 59 -13.84 1.42 -5.57
N GLY A 60 -13.40 0.30 -6.14
CA GLY A 60 -12.63 0.33 -7.39
C GLY A 60 -11.14 0.51 -7.12
N THR A 61 -10.33 0.43 -8.17
CA THR A 61 -8.86 0.48 -8.08
C THR A 61 -8.39 -0.51 -7.00
N SER A 62 -7.57 -0.06 -6.04
CA SER A 62 -7.18 -0.83 -4.85
C SER A 62 -7.92 -0.38 -3.59
N GLY A 63 -8.97 0.42 -3.76
CA GLY A 63 -9.68 1.11 -2.69
C GLY A 63 -10.67 0.22 -1.95
N TRP A 64 -10.62 0.22 -0.63
CA TRP A 64 -11.54 -0.53 0.23
C TRP A 64 -12.02 0.30 1.40
N ARG A 65 -13.30 0.12 1.77
CA ARG A 65 -13.81 0.43 3.08
C ARG A 65 -13.97 -0.84 3.89
N ILE A 66 -13.46 -0.83 5.11
CA ILE A 66 -13.58 -1.90 6.07
C ILE A 66 -14.29 -1.33 7.30
N ASP A 67 -15.46 -1.87 7.63
CA ASP A 67 -16.17 -1.55 8.87
C ASP A 67 -16.01 -2.71 9.87
N ILE A 68 -15.46 -2.41 11.05
CA ILE A 68 -15.13 -3.35 12.13
C ILE A 68 -15.84 -2.88 13.39
N GLY A 69 -17.00 -3.45 13.69
CA GLY A 69 -17.87 -2.96 14.76
C GLY A 69 -18.25 -1.49 14.52
N ALA A 70 -17.82 -0.60 15.42
CA ALA A 70 -18.05 0.85 15.30
C ALA A 70 -16.94 1.62 14.57
N ARG A 71 -15.87 0.94 14.15
CA ARG A 71 -14.69 1.55 13.52
C ARG A 71 -14.75 1.41 12.01
N THR A 72 -14.22 2.40 11.30
CA THR A 72 -14.07 2.36 9.85
C THR A 72 -12.60 2.61 9.48
N VAL A 73 -12.06 1.74 8.65
CA VAL A 73 -10.73 1.86 8.04
C VAL A 73 -10.91 1.96 6.53
N LEU A 74 -10.16 2.87 5.89
CA LEU A 74 -10.07 2.91 4.44
C LEU A 74 -8.67 2.49 3.99
N VAL A 75 -8.59 1.83 2.85
CA VAL A 75 -7.36 1.59 2.09
C VAL A 75 -7.52 2.28 0.74
N ASP A 76 -6.54 3.09 0.32
CA ASP A 76 -6.50 3.78 -0.98
C ASP A 76 -7.85 4.32 -1.49
N PRO A 77 -8.56 5.15 -0.72
CA PRO A 77 -9.89 5.59 -1.11
C PRO A 77 -9.82 6.55 -2.31
N TYR A 78 -10.28 6.10 -3.48
CA TYR A 78 -10.44 6.94 -4.68
C TYR A 78 -11.89 6.87 -5.21
N LEU A 79 -12.67 7.88 -4.84
CA LEU A 79 -14.09 8.05 -5.13
C LEU A 79 -14.32 9.14 -6.19
N SER A 80 -13.41 10.11 -6.33
CA SER A 80 -13.56 11.26 -7.24
C SER A 80 -13.59 10.93 -8.73
N ARG A 81 -12.87 9.88 -9.16
CA ARG A 81 -12.98 9.21 -10.48
C ARG A 81 -13.19 10.17 -11.67
N PHE A 82 -12.12 10.80 -12.11
CA PHE A 82 -12.12 11.79 -13.20
C PHE A 82 -11.32 11.29 -14.42
N ASP A 83 -11.64 11.83 -15.60
CA ASP A 83 -11.04 11.43 -16.88
C ASP A 83 -9.67 12.08 -17.08
N THR A 84 -8.61 11.26 -17.09
CA THR A 84 -7.25 11.68 -17.45
C THR A 84 -6.90 11.35 -18.91
N GLY A 85 -7.81 10.69 -19.63
CA GLY A 85 -7.61 10.16 -20.97
C GLY A 85 -6.90 8.80 -20.99
N LEU A 86 -6.58 8.20 -19.83
CA LEU A 86 -5.82 6.95 -19.73
C LEU A 86 -6.52 5.81 -20.48
N PHE A 87 -7.81 5.61 -20.22
CA PHE A 87 -8.58 4.52 -20.84
C PHE A 87 -9.03 4.83 -22.28
N LYS A 88 -8.68 6.01 -22.80
CA LYS A 88 -9.02 6.48 -24.16
C LYS A 88 -7.81 6.57 -25.09
N GLY A 89 -6.61 6.21 -24.61
CA GLY A 89 -5.37 6.36 -25.37
C GLY A 89 -4.95 7.82 -25.57
N ALA A 90 -5.44 8.73 -24.72
CA ALA A 90 -5.19 10.17 -24.79
C ALA A 90 -4.71 10.71 -23.43
N PHE A 91 -3.92 9.90 -22.71
CA PHE A 91 -3.47 10.20 -21.36
C PHE A 91 -2.77 11.56 -21.28
N ASN A 92 -3.24 12.42 -20.39
CA ASN A 92 -2.67 13.73 -20.13
C ASN A 92 -2.17 13.82 -18.68
N SER A 93 -0.85 13.83 -18.51
CA SER A 93 -0.20 13.97 -17.20
C SER A 93 -0.46 15.32 -16.52
N ALA A 94 -0.87 16.33 -17.29
CA ALA A 94 -1.20 17.66 -16.78
C ALA A 94 -2.70 17.81 -16.45
N THR A 95 -3.48 16.71 -16.46
CA THR A 95 -4.88 16.73 -16.01
C THR A 95 -4.96 17.27 -14.58
N GLU A 96 -5.84 18.26 -14.38
CA GLU A 96 -6.06 18.89 -13.08
C GLU A 96 -6.70 17.91 -12.10
N LEU A 97 -6.24 17.94 -10.84
CA LEU A 97 -6.82 17.15 -9.77
C LEU A 97 -8.18 17.74 -9.37
N THR A 98 -9.24 16.94 -9.52
CA THR A 98 -10.58 17.28 -9.01
C THR A 98 -10.95 16.35 -7.87
N VAL A 99 -11.73 16.87 -6.92
CA VAL A 99 -12.24 16.10 -5.78
C VAL A 99 -13.76 16.15 -5.77
N ASP A 100 -14.41 14.98 -5.83
CA ASP A 100 -15.86 14.86 -5.68
C ASP A 100 -16.22 14.72 -4.20
N ALA A 101 -16.46 15.88 -3.56
CA ALA A 101 -16.85 15.93 -2.16
C ALA A 101 -18.19 15.22 -1.89
N GLY A 102 -19.08 15.12 -2.89
CA GLY A 102 -20.37 14.43 -2.77
C GLY A 102 -20.17 12.93 -2.67
N ALA A 103 -19.42 12.34 -3.61
CA ALA A 103 -19.09 10.92 -3.61
C ALA A 103 -18.32 10.52 -2.33
N ILE A 104 -17.40 11.37 -1.87
CA ILE A 104 -16.68 11.15 -0.60
C ILE A 104 -17.64 11.13 0.58
N ALA A 105 -18.53 12.13 0.71
CA ALA A 105 -19.49 12.20 1.79
C ALA A 105 -20.45 11.00 1.80
N GLU A 106 -20.83 10.50 0.61
CA GLU A 106 -21.74 9.36 0.47
C GLU A 106 -21.09 8.04 0.88
N HIS A 107 -19.84 7.80 0.49
CA HIS A 107 -19.25 6.45 0.56
C HIS A 107 -18.16 6.28 1.63
N ALA A 108 -17.34 7.30 1.88
CA ALA A 108 -16.19 7.17 2.77
C ALA A 108 -16.59 7.01 4.26
N GLY A 109 -17.75 7.54 4.66
CA GLY A 109 -18.17 7.54 6.06
C GLY A 109 -17.29 8.43 6.94
N ARG A 110 -17.00 7.97 8.16
CA ARG A 110 -16.11 8.67 9.12
C ARG A 110 -14.98 7.74 9.57
N PRO A 111 -13.98 7.49 8.71
CA PRO A 111 -12.88 6.61 9.08
C PRO A 111 -12.08 7.17 10.25
N GLU A 112 -11.52 6.27 11.05
CA GLU A 112 -10.49 6.63 12.03
C GLU A 112 -9.08 6.46 11.46
N THR A 113 -8.92 5.60 10.45
CA THR A 113 -7.64 5.27 9.83
C THR A 113 -7.80 5.20 8.31
N VAL A 114 -6.84 5.78 7.60
CA VAL A 114 -6.67 5.67 6.15
C VAL A 114 -5.28 5.11 5.87
N LEU A 115 -5.20 3.96 5.22
CA LEU A 115 -3.97 3.31 4.78
C LEU A 115 -3.72 3.66 3.32
N VAL A 116 -2.57 4.25 3.03
CA VAL A 116 -2.17 4.68 1.69
C VAL A 116 -1.01 3.81 1.23
N THR A 117 -1.20 3.04 0.16
CA THR A 117 -0.16 2.16 -0.37
C THR A 117 0.93 2.95 -1.07
N HIS A 118 0.56 3.94 -1.89
CA HIS A 118 1.44 4.85 -2.59
C HIS A 118 0.67 6.10 -3.04
N THR A 119 1.35 7.11 -3.60
CA THR A 119 0.78 8.46 -3.72
C THR A 119 0.28 8.86 -5.11
N HIS A 120 0.08 7.91 -6.03
CA HIS A 120 -0.61 8.22 -7.29
C HIS A 120 -2.05 8.70 -7.07
N TRP A 121 -2.59 9.42 -8.06
CA TRP A 121 -3.87 10.11 -7.93
C TRP A 121 -5.03 9.15 -7.68
N ASP A 122 -5.01 7.95 -8.25
CA ASP A 122 -6.00 6.89 -8.09
C ASP A 122 -5.94 6.16 -6.74
N HIS A 123 -5.04 6.59 -5.84
CA HIS A 123 -4.89 6.05 -4.48
C HIS A 123 -4.97 7.14 -3.40
N PHE A 124 -4.41 8.33 -3.67
CA PHE A 124 -4.20 9.38 -2.67
C PHE A 124 -5.09 10.62 -2.83
N ASN A 125 -5.62 10.92 -4.02
CA ASN A 125 -6.24 12.22 -4.33
C ASN A 125 -7.32 12.67 -3.32
N ASP A 126 -8.12 11.73 -2.83
CA ASP A 126 -9.25 12.03 -1.94
C ASP A 126 -8.86 12.03 -0.46
N VAL A 127 -7.69 11.45 -0.13
CA VAL A 127 -7.21 11.25 1.25
C VAL A 127 -7.17 12.56 2.05
N PRO A 128 -6.67 13.71 1.52
CA PRO A 128 -6.65 14.94 2.29
C PRO A 128 -8.03 15.45 2.69
N LEU A 129 -9.04 15.35 1.81
CA LEU A 129 -10.40 15.78 2.14
C LEU A 129 -11.07 14.79 3.11
N ILE A 130 -10.85 13.49 2.93
CA ILE A 130 -11.33 12.47 3.87
C ILE A 130 -10.77 12.71 5.27
N ALA A 131 -9.46 12.95 5.39
CA ALA A 131 -8.79 13.24 6.66
C ALA A 131 -9.34 14.52 7.31
N ALA A 132 -9.54 15.59 6.51
CA ALA A 132 -10.11 16.84 7.01
C ALA A 132 -11.55 16.66 7.54
N ASN A 133 -12.38 15.86 6.88
CA ASN A 133 -13.79 15.63 7.26
C ASN A 133 -13.95 14.71 8.48
N SER A 134 -13.02 13.78 8.68
CA SER A 134 -13.15 12.71 9.68
C SER A 134 -12.24 12.87 10.89
N GLY A 135 -11.09 13.53 10.72
CA GLY A 135 -10.00 13.51 11.68
C GLY A 135 -9.15 12.24 11.62
N ALA A 136 -9.30 11.41 10.57
CA ALA A 136 -8.62 10.14 10.43
C ALA A 136 -7.09 10.27 10.49
N ARG A 137 -6.44 9.24 11.04
CA ARG A 137 -5.00 9.05 10.91
C ARG A 137 -4.69 8.50 9.51
N VAL A 138 -3.88 9.22 8.75
CA VAL A 138 -3.34 8.80 7.46
C VAL A 138 -1.99 8.12 7.68
N ILE A 139 -1.90 6.86 7.28
CA ILE A 139 -0.70 6.02 7.39
C ILE A 139 -0.21 5.75 5.96
N GLY A 140 1.04 6.08 5.69
CA GLY A 140 1.63 5.91 4.36
C GLY A 140 3.11 6.25 4.37
N THR A 141 3.72 6.31 3.19
CA THR A 141 5.14 6.62 3.07
C THR A 141 5.48 8.04 3.52
N MET A 142 6.78 8.35 3.60
CA MET A 142 7.23 9.73 3.83
C MET A 142 6.66 10.69 2.77
N THR A 143 6.50 10.24 1.53
CA THR A 143 5.87 11.05 0.48
C THR A 143 4.42 11.39 0.81
N ALA A 144 3.61 10.40 1.25
CA ALA A 144 2.23 10.63 1.67
C ALA A 144 2.15 11.63 2.83
N TYR A 145 3.08 11.55 3.79
CA TYR A 145 3.20 12.51 4.88
C TYR A 145 3.46 13.94 4.36
N GLN A 146 4.46 14.12 3.50
CA GLN A 146 4.81 15.45 2.97
C GLN A 146 3.71 16.04 2.08
N LEU A 147 3.03 15.21 1.29
CA LEU A 147 1.86 15.64 0.51
C LEU A 147 0.71 16.04 1.43
N GLY A 148 0.41 15.26 2.47
CA GLY A 148 -0.60 15.62 3.47
C GLY A 148 -0.35 17.00 4.08
N LEU A 149 0.90 17.31 4.43
CA LEU A 149 1.28 18.64 4.89
C LEU A 149 1.05 19.73 3.83
N ALA A 150 1.36 19.47 2.56
CA ALA A 150 1.11 20.40 1.46
C ALA A 150 -0.39 20.66 1.21
N TYR A 151 -1.26 19.70 1.56
CA TYR A 151 -2.71 19.89 1.56
C TYR A 151 -3.25 20.54 2.84
N GLY A 152 -2.41 20.77 3.85
CA GLY A 152 -2.80 21.37 5.13
C GLY A 152 -3.33 20.37 6.17
N THR A 153 -3.17 19.07 5.95
CA THR A 153 -3.51 18.05 6.96
C THR A 153 -2.61 18.22 8.19
N PRO A 154 -3.16 18.29 9.42
CA PRO A 154 -2.35 18.42 10.62
C PRO A 154 -1.35 17.28 10.77
N SER A 155 -0.11 17.57 11.14
CA SER A 155 0.94 16.54 11.30
C SER A 155 0.58 15.45 12.30
N ALA A 156 -0.26 15.75 13.31
CA ALA A 156 -0.76 14.77 14.27
C ALA A 156 -1.70 13.69 13.67
N GLN A 157 -2.27 13.97 12.49
CA GLN A 157 -3.05 12.98 11.72
C GLN A 157 -2.17 12.19 10.76
N LEU A 158 -0.91 12.56 10.53
CA LEU A 158 -0.05 11.96 9.52
C LEU A 158 0.99 11.03 10.18
N SER A 159 1.09 9.79 9.71
CA SER A 159 1.99 8.77 10.27
C SER A 159 2.85 8.16 9.16
N PRO A 160 4.13 8.59 9.02
CA PRO A 160 5.02 8.04 8.01
C PRO A 160 5.51 6.65 8.43
N VAL A 161 5.46 5.68 7.51
CA VAL A 161 5.92 4.30 7.69
C VAL A 161 6.78 3.86 6.50
N LYS A 162 7.52 2.76 6.64
CA LYS A 162 8.44 2.23 5.61
C LYS A 162 8.23 0.75 5.26
N GLY A 163 7.53 0.00 6.10
CA GLY A 163 7.45 -1.45 6.03
C GLY A 163 8.18 -2.12 7.20
N GLY A 164 7.52 -3.11 7.82
CA GLY A 164 7.95 -3.83 9.00
C GLY A 164 7.29 -3.36 10.31
N GLU A 165 6.61 -2.21 10.30
CA GLU A 165 5.86 -1.73 11.46
C GLU A 165 4.61 -2.60 11.73
N VAL A 166 4.33 -2.82 13.02
CA VAL A 166 3.11 -3.47 13.51
C VAL A 166 2.36 -2.49 14.41
N LEU A 167 1.15 -2.12 14.00
CA LEU A 167 0.37 -1.05 14.59
C LEU A 167 -0.93 -1.60 15.18
N GLU A 168 -1.15 -1.38 16.48
CA GLU A 168 -2.30 -1.91 17.22
C GLU A 168 -3.39 -0.84 17.39
N PHE A 169 -4.64 -1.18 17.04
CA PHE A 169 -5.81 -0.29 17.13
C PHE A 169 -6.93 -0.85 18.03
N GLY A 170 -6.64 -1.93 18.77
CA GLY A 170 -7.57 -2.59 19.66
C GLY A 170 -8.39 -3.67 18.94
N ASP A 171 -9.34 -3.26 18.11
CA ASP A 171 -10.24 -4.20 17.40
C ASP A 171 -9.62 -4.73 16.10
N TYR A 172 -8.49 -4.17 15.69
CA TYR A 172 -7.67 -4.67 14.59
C TYR A 172 -6.21 -4.28 14.78
N ARG A 173 -5.35 -4.98 14.03
CA ARG A 173 -3.92 -4.75 13.91
C ARG A 173 -3.55 -4.52 12.45
N VAL A 174 -2.62 -3.62 12.18
CA VAL A 174 -2.07 -3.38 10.84
C VAL A 174 -0.58 -3.71 10.83
N GLU A 175 -0.19 -4.65 9.98
CA GLU A 175 1.20 -4.94 9.66
C GLU A 175 1.52 -4.24 8.33
N VAL A 176 2.49 -3.32 8.36
CA VAL A 176 2.94 -2.56 7.20
C VAL A 176 4.00 -3.36 6.46
N VAL A 177 3.89 -3.48 5.15
CA VAL A 177 4.79 -4.29 4.32
C VAL A 177 5.44 -3.40 3.27
N GLY A 178 6.78 -3.35 3.26
CA GLY A 178 7.51 -2.69 2.17
C GLY A 178 7.31 -3.47 0.87
N SER A 179 6.83 -2.81 -0.18
CA SER A 179 6.45 -3.44 -1.45
C SER A 179 7.07 -2.72 -2.65
N LEU A 180 6.68 -3.10 -3.87
CA LEU A 180 7.13 -2.51 -5.13
C LEU A 180 5.93 -2.07 -5.97
N HIS A 181 6.10 -1.01 -6.77
CA HIS A 181 5.04 -0.55 -7.65
C HIS A 181 4.92 -1.41 -8.92
N SER A 182 3.74 -1.33 -9.56
CA SER A 182 3.49 -1.84 -10.91
C SER A 182 4.48 -1.23 -11.91
N ARG A 183 4.93 -2.03 -12.88
CA ARG A 183 5.82 -1.57 -13.95
C ARG A 183 5.20 -1.78 -15.33
N ASN A 184 5.58 -0.93 -16.28
CA ASN A 184 5.28 -1.14 -17.68
C ASN A 184 6.27 -2.15 -18.31
N ALA A 185 6.04 -2.51 -19.59
CA ALA A 185 6.88 -3.45 -20.32
C ALA A 185 8.36 -3.01 -20.48
N ALA A 186 8.68 -1.73 -20.24
CA ALA A 186 10.04 -1.21 -20.21
C ALA A 186 10.66 -1.20 -18.79
N TYR A 187 10.00 -1.85 -17.82
CA TYR A 187 10.38 -1.89 -16.41
C TYR A 187 10.45 -0.51 -15.72
N SER A 188 9.69 0.45 -16.24
CA SER A 188 9.54 1.78 -15.68
C SER A 188 8.15 1.98 -15.08
N MET A 189 7.94 3.10 -14.40
CA MET A 189 6.70 3.45 -13.69
C MET A 189 6.26 4.87 -14.05
N ALA A 190 4.96 5.15 -13.91
CA ALA A 190 4.46 6.51 -14.02
C ALA A 190 4.97 7.35 -12.82
N PHE A 191 5.21 8.63 -13.07
CA PHE A 191 5.55 9.64 -12.05
C PHE A 191 6.51 9.18 -10.93
N PRO A 192 7.71 8.67 -11.25
CA PRO A 192 8.66 8.24 -10.23
C PRO A 192 9.12 9.43 -9.38
N GLY A 193 9.30 9.22 -8.08
CA GLY A 193 9.90 10.20 -7.18
C GLY A 193 9.43 10.09 -5.75
N VAL A 194 10.21 10.66 -4.84
CA VAL A 194 9.93 10.71 -3.40
C VAL A 194 9.88 12.18 -2.95
N ARG A 195 9.08 12.47 -1.92
CA ARG A 195 9.07 13.79 -1.25
C ARG A 195 9.60 13.65 0.18
N LEU A 196 10.66 14.40 0.48
CA LEU A 196 11.29 14.46 1.82
C LEU A 196 11.00 15.77 2.56
N SER A 197 10.35 16.72 1.90
CA SER A 197 9.86 17.99 2.45
C SER A 197 8.50 18.32 1.80
N PRO A 198 7.65 19.16 2.43
CA PRO A 198 6.35 19.49 1.85
C PRO A 198 6.53 20.20 0.51
N PRO A 199 5.97 19.69 -0.60
CA PRO A 199 5.98 20.40 -1.87
C PRO A 199 4.97 21.56 -1.87
N ALA A 200 4.91 22.31 -2.98
CA ALA A 200 3.73 23.10 -3.27
C ALA A 200 2.50 22.17 -3.36
N LYS A 201 1.31 22.69 -3.01
CA LYS A 201 0.07 21.91 -3.11
C LYS A 201 -0.08 21.36 -4.54
N PRO A 202 -0.19 20.03 -4.72
CA PRO A 202 -0.34 19.42 -6.04
C PRO A 202 -1.54 19.99 -6.80
N ARG A 203 -1.41 20.17 -8.12
CA ARG A 203 -2.46 20.70 -9.00
C ARG A 203 -2.84 19.71 -10.09
N THR A 204 -1.90 18.89 -10.54
CA THR A 204 -2.09 17.92 -11.62
C THR A 204 -1.76 16.51 -11.16
N ILE A 205 -2.20 15.50 -11.90
CA ILE A 205 -1.88 14.09 -11.58
C ILE A 205 -0.37 13.83 -11.54
N ALA A 206 0.45 14.53 -12.33
CA ALA A 206 1.90 14.39 -12.31
C ALA A 206 2.57 14.99 -11.05
N ASP A 207 1.88 15.86 -10.32
CA ASP A 207 2.39 16.42 -9.05
C ASP A 207 2.31 15.40 -7.90
N LEU A 208 1.59 14.30 -8.12
CA LEU A 208 1.44 13.16 -7.22
C LEU A 208 2.35 12.01 -7.68
N PRO A 209 3.63 11.96 -7.22
CA PRO A 209 4.54 10.89 -7.61
C PRO A 209 4.18 9.56 -6.96
N GLU A 210 4.82 8.47 -7.36
CA GLU A 210 4.61 7.16 -6.72
C GLU A 210 4.96 7.18 -5.22
N GLY A 211 6.13 7.70 -4.85
CA GLY A 211 6.43 8.00 -3.45
C GLY A 211 6.83 6.82 -2.56
N ASP A 212 7.42 5.77 -3.12
CA ASP A 212 7.57 4.42 -2.57
C ASP A 212 6.22 3.69 -2.39
N THR A 213 6.24 2.35 -2.45
CA THR A 213 5.03 1.52 -2.40
C THR A 213 5.01 0.60 -1.18
N LEU A 214 3.86 0.55 -0.53
CA LEU A 214 3.55 -0.32 0.60
C LEU A 214 2.44 -1.31 0.23
N ALA A 215 2.37 -2.39 0.99
CA ALA A 215 1.20 -3.23 1.14
C ALA A 215 0.85 -3.29 2.64
N TYR A 216 -0.35 -3.74 2.97
CA TYR A 216 -0.83 -3.82 4.35
C TYR A 216 -1.48 -5.17 4.61
N GLN A 217 -1.21 -5.76 5.77
CA GLN A 217 -2.04 -6.82 6.33
C GLN A 217 -2.84 -6.25 7.50
N LEU A 218 -4.17 -6.23 7.38
CA LEU A 218 -5.08 -5.88 8.45
C LEU A 218 -5.63 -7.18 9.06
N THR A 219 -5.39 -7.38 10.36
CA THR A 219 -5.97 -8.51 11.11
C THR A 219 -7.09 -8.00 12.00
N VAL A 220 -8.32 -8.46 11.75
CA VAL A 220 -9.47 -8.17 12.61
C VAL A 220 -9.37 -9.04 13.86
N LYS A 221 -9.59 -8.45 15.04
CA LYS A 221 -9.61 -9.20 16.30
C LYS A 221 -10.69 -10.28 16.25
N ASP A 222 -10.30 -11.52 16.53
CA ASP A 222 -11.15 -12.72 16.44
C ASP A 222 -11.77 -12.95 15.03
N GLY A 223 -11.25 -12.28 14.01
CA GLY A 223 -11.72 -12.33 12.62
C GLY A 223 -10.61 -12.68 11.62
N PRO A 224 -10.78 -12.33 10.33
CA PRO A 224 -9.81 -12.66 9.29
C PRO A 224 -8.58 -11.74 9.29
N ALA A 225 -7.45 -12.27 8.81
CA ALA A 225 -6.32 -11.49 8.32
C ALA A 225 -6.48 -11.23 6.82
N VAL A 226 -6.44 -9.96 6.42
CA VAL A 226 -6.68 -9.51 5.05
C VAL A 226 -5.50 -8.71 4.55
N PHE A 227 -4.91 -9.15 3.44
CA PHE A 227 -3.77 -8.51 2.79
C PHE A 227 -4.24 -7.61 1.65
N PHE A 228 -3.68 -6.40 1.56
CA PHE A 228 -4.02 -5.36 0.60
C PHE A 228 -2.79 -4.89 -0.17
N MET A 229 -2.87 -4.88 -1.50
CA MET A 229 -1.86 -4.34 -2.40
C MET A 229 -2.42 -3.22 -3.27
N GLY A 230 -1.63 -2.15 -3.43
CA GLY A 230 -1.93 -1.06 -4.37
C GLY A 230 -1.17 -1.13 -5.71
N GLY A 231 -0.12 -1.95 -5.79
CA GLY A 231 0.69 -2.18 -6.99
C GLY A 231 0.87 -3.66 -7.28
N SER A 232 1.21 -4.02 -8.53
CA SER A 232 1.32 -5.40 -9.02
C SER A 232 2.75 -5.95 -9.03
N ASP A 233 3.57 -5.50 -8.08
CA ASP A 233 4.88 -6.07 -7.78
C ASP A 233 5.07 -6.09 -6.25
N PHE A 234 6.05 -6.84 -5.78
CA PHE A 234 6.24 -7.08 -4.35
C PHE A 234 7.65 -7.52 -4.01
N VAL A 235 8.04 -7.28 -2.77
CA VAL A 235 9.25 -7.89 -2.19
C VAL A 235 8.84 -9.21 -1.57
N GLU A 236 9.13 -10.32 -2.26
CA GLU A 236 8.73 -11.68 -1.87
C GLU A 236 9.10 -12.04 -0.43
N ARG A 237 10.30 -11.62 0.01
CA ARG A 237 10.77 -11.86 1.39
C ARG A 237 9.98 -11.10 2.46
N ASN A 238 9.33 -10.00 2.10
CA ASN A 238 8.57 -9.17 3.04
C ASN A 238 7.14 -9.68 3.25
N VAL A 239 6.61 -10.49 2.31
CA VAL A 239 5.27 -11.08 2.43
C VAL A 239 5.31 -12.53 2.96
N ALA A 240 6.48 -13.16 2.94
CA ALA A 240 6.68 -14.50 3.45
C ALA A 240 6.29 -14.62 4.93
N GLY A 241 5.36 -15.53 5.23
CA GLY A 241 4.91 -15.81 6.60
C GLY A 241 3.75 -14.93 7.10
N LEU A 242 3.25 -13.98 6.29
CA LEU A 242 2.04 -13.21 6.61
C LEU A 242 0.80 -14.11 6.69
N ALA A 243 0.70 -15.09 5.78
CA ALA A 243 -0.35 -16.12 5.70
C ALA A 243 -1.78 -15.55 5.92
N PRO A 244 -2.23 -14.57 5.12
CA PRO A 244 -3.57 -14.00 5.25
C PRO A 244 -4.65 -15.03 4.91
N ASP A 245 -5.84 -14.86 5.48
CA ASP A 245 -7.03 -15.62 5.08
C ASP A 245 -7.55 -15.13 3.70
N VAL A 246 -7.41 -13.82 3.44
CA VAL A 246 -7.85 -13.15 2.21
C VAL A 246 -6.74 -12.29 1.63
N ALA A 247 -6.45 -12.40 0.33
CA ALA A 247 -5.51 -11.53 -0.36
C ALA A 247 -6.17 -10.73 -1.48
N MET A 248 -6.17 -9.40 -1.32
CA MET A 248 -6.56 -8.41 -2.33
C MET A 248 -5.33 -8.08 -3.20
N ILE A 249 -5.22 -8.70 -4.38
CA ILE A 249 -4.03 -8.64 -5.23
C ILE A 249 -4.25 -7.71 -6.43
N ALA A 250 -3.37 -6.73 -6.61
CA ALA A 250 -3.50 -5.77 -7.69
C ALA A 250 -3.12 -6.38 -9.05
N MET A 251 -3.89 -6.03 -10.09
CA MET A 251 -3.73 -6.56 -11.45
C MET A 251 -2.99 -5.62 -12.40
N ALA A 252 -3.06 -4.30 -12.21
CA ALA A 252 -2.56 -3.29 -13.14
C ALA A 252 -1.13 -3.59 -13.63
N SER A 253 -0.96 -3.87 -14.93
CA SER A 253 0.33 -4.24 -15.56
C SER A 253 1.07 -5.44 -14.94
N SER A 254 0.34 -6.38 -14.32
CA SER A 254 0.91 -7.59 -13.70
C SER A 254 1.65 -8.51 -14.67
N ASP A 255 1.44 -8.36 -15.98
CA ASP A 255 2.14 -9.05 -17.06
C ASP A 255 3.62 -8.63 -17.22
N ALA A 256 4.01 -7.49 -16.64
CA ALA A 256 5.40 -7.05 -16.59
C ALA A 256 6.20 -7.65 -15.41
N THR A 257 5.51 -8.25 -14.43
CA THR A 257 6.14 -8.83 -13.23
C THR A 257 6.36 -10.33 -13.43
N GLY A 258 7.62 -10.76 -13.40
CA GLY A 258 8.00 -12.16 -13.64
C GLY A 258 7.37 -13.14 -12.65
N GLU A 259 6.62 -14.11 -13.18
CA GLU A 259 5.92 -15.16 -12.41
C GLU A 259 5.06 -14.59 -11.26
N TYR A 260 4.45 -13.42 -11.48
CA TYR A 260 3.76 -12.64 -10.45
C TYR A 260 2.82 -13.46 -9.55
N VAL A 261 1.79 -14.06 -10.13
CA VAL A 261 0.75 -14.79 -9.37
C VAL A 261 1.29 -16.00 -8.60
N PRO A 262 2.00 -16.98 -9.21
CA PRO A 262 2.49 -18.13 -8.45
C PRO A 262 3.47 -17.74 -7.34
N ARG A 263 4.41 -16.82 -7.61
CA ARG A 263 5.36 -16.36 -6.59
C ARG A 263 4.67 -15.66 -5.43
N LEU A 264 3.70 -14.79 -5.72
CA LEU A 264 2.96 -14.05 -4.69
C LEU A 264 2.12 -15.01 -3.84
N LEU A 265 1.37 -15.92 -4.47
CA LEU A 265 0.51 -16.86 -3.74
C LEU A 265 1.31 -17.86 -2.91
N ASP A 266 2.45 -18.33 -3.39
CA ASP A 266 3.32 -19.21 -2.58
C ASP A 266 3.90 -18.45 -1.38
N ALA A 267 4.33 -17.20 -1.57
CA ALA A 267 4.87 -16.38 -0.48
C ALA A 267 3.81 -15.99 0.57
N LEU A 268 2.54 -15.84 0.17
CA LEU A 268 1.39 -15.60 1.05
C LEU A 268 0.78 -16.88 1.63
N ASP A 269 1.43 -18.04 1.48
CA ASP A 269 0.95 -19.34 1.96
C ASP A 269 -0.44 -19.73 1.42
N ARG A 270 -0.69 -19.39 0.15
CA ARG A 270 -1.88 -19.76 -0.63
C ARG A 270 -3.20 -19.46 0.11
N PRO A 271 -3.55 -18.17 0.27
CA PRO A 271 -4.72 -17.73 1.03
C PRO A 271 -6.00 -18.44 0.59
N GLU A 272 -6.93 -18.65 1.51
CA GLU A 272 -8.21 -19.30 1.20
C GLU A 272 -8.98 -18.51 0.14
N ILE A 273 -8.89 -17.18 0.17
CA ILE A 273 -9.62 -16.30 -0.73
C ILE A 273 -8.65 -15.35 -1.44
N VAL A 274 -8.75 -15.28 -2.76
CA VAL A 274 -8.01 -14.34 -3.61
C VAL A 274 -9.00 -13.40 -4.30
N VAL A 275 -8.72 -12.11 -4.21
CA VAL A 275 -9.57 -11.05 -4.75
C VAL A 275 -8.72 -10.19 -5.69
N PRO A 276 -8.89 -10.30 -7.02
CA PRO A 276 -8.22 -9.38 -7.93
C PRO A 276 -8.81 -7.96 -7.78
N VAL A 277 -7.93 -6.97 -7.70
CA VAL A 277 -8.26 -5.54 -7.63
C VAL A 277 -7.48 -4.75 -8.69
N HIS A 278 -7.79 -3.46 -8.84
CA HIS A 278 -7.15 -2.57 -9.82
C HIS A 278 -7.28 -3.08 -11.26
N TRP A 279 -8.49 -3.56 -11.60
CA TRP A 279 -8.83 -4.06 -12.94
C TRP A 279 -9.95 -3.26 -13.60
N ASP A 280 -10.63 -2.39 -12.87
CA ASP A 280 -11.69 -1.55 -13.40
C ASP A 280 -11.17 -0.35 -14.20
N ASN A 281 -12.04 0.19 -15.03
CA ASN A 281 -11.89 1.54 -15.55
C ASN A 281 -12.22 2.55 -14.44
N PHE A 282 -11.19 2.95 -13.70
CA PHE A 282 -11.31 3.85 -12.56
C PHE A 282 -11.65 5.32 -12.90
N GLU A 283 -11.77 5.66 -14.19
CA GLU A 283 -12.20 6.98 -14.67
C GLU A 283 -13.71 7.06 -14.96
N THR A 284 -14.46 5.99 -14.62
CA THR A 284 -15.92 5.91 -14.80
C THR A 284 -16.63 5.85 -13.46
N ALA A 285 -17.88 6.33 -13.37
CA ALA A 285 -18.65 6.31 -12.12
C ALA A 285 -18.76 4.90 -11.50
N LEU A 286 -18.97 4.83 -10.17
CA LEU A 286 -19.17 3.60 -9.39
C LEU A 286 -20.52 2.92 -9.71
N ARG A 287 -20.66 2.42 -10.94
CA ARG A 287 -21.86 1.74 -11.43
C ARG A 287 -21.55 0.27 -11.66
N ASN A 288 -22.36 -0.60 -11.06
CA ASN A 288 -22.29 -2.04 -11.31
C ASN A 288 -23.07 -2.45 -12.59
N PRO A 289 -22.59 -3.47 -13.32
CA PRO A 289 -21.29 -4.13 -13.13
C PRO A 289 -20.12 -3.19 -13.45
N PRO A 290 -18.97 -3.31 -12.75
CA PRO A 290 -17.82 -2.43 -12.99
C PRO A 290 -17.39 -2.41 -14.45
N GLN A 291 -17.15 -1.20 -14.98
CA GLN A 291 -16.60 -1.06 -16.32
C GLN A 291 -15.15 -1.53 -16.36
N VAL A 292 -14.77 -2.18 -17.45
CA VAL A 292 -13.42 -2.70 -17.66
C VAL A 292 -13.00 -2.39 -19.09
N ALA A 293 -11.76 -1.96 -19.29
CA ALA A 293 -11.24 -1.79 -20.65
C ALA A 293 -10.95 -3.17 -21.28
N PRO A 294 -11.02 -3.30 -22.62
CA PRO A 294 -10.82 -4.60 -23.28
C PRO A 294 -9.50 -5.30 -22.92
N ALA A 295 -8.39 -4.54 -22.82
CA ALA A 295 -7.10 -5.09 -22.43
C ALA A 295 -7.09 -5.58 -20.98
N ASP A 296 -7.74 -4.84 -20.08
CA ASP A 296 -7.80 -5.19 -18.65
C ASP A 296 -8.74 -6.37 -18.38
N ARG A 297 -9.78 -6.55 -19.21
CA ARG A 297 -10.59 -7.79 -19.20
C ARG A 297 -9.71 -9.01 -19.50
N GLN A 298 -8.88 -8.94 -20.54
CA GLN A 298 -7.96 -10.03 -20.88
C GLN A 298 -6.95 -10.31 -19.76
N ARG A 299 -6.40 -9.25 -19.15
CA ARG A 299 -5.49 -9.40 -17.99
C ARG A 299 -6.19 -10.02 -16.79
N LEU A 300 -7.43 -9.63 -16.51
CA LEU A 300 -8.20 -10.20 -15.40
C LEU A 300 -8.46 -11.69 -15.62
N ASP A 301 -8.89 -12.07 -16.83
CA ASP A 301 -9.12 -13.47 -17.19
C ASP A 301 -7.82 -14.30 -17.07
N ALA A 302 -6.69 -13.73 -17.51
CA ALA A 302 -5.38 -14.36 -17.39
C ALA A 302 -4.93 -14.51 -15.92
N MET A 303 -5.13 -13.49 -15.08
CA MET A 303 -4.86 -13.55 -13.65
C MET A 303 -5.72 -14.62 -12.98
N VAL A 304 -7.03 -14.66 -13.25
CA VAL A 304 -7.95 -15.68 -12.72
C VAL A 304 -7.49 -17.09 -13.11
N ALA A 305 -7.06 -17.30 -14.35
CA ALA A 305 -6.51 -18.58 -14.80
C ALA A 305 -5.21 -18.94 -14.07
N ALA A 306 -4.32 -17.96 -13.87
CA ALA A 306 -3.07 -18.15 -13.13
C ALA A 306 -3.32 -18.52 -11.65
N VAL A 307 -4.28 -17.86 -10.99
CA VAL A 307 -4.67 -18.18 -9.60
C VAL A 307 -5.21 -19.61 -9.52
N ARG A 308 -6.13 -20.00 -10.42
CA ARG A 308 -6.67 -21.38 -10.46
C ARG A 308 -5.58 -22.43 -10.62
N LYS A 309 -4.52 -22.12 -11.39
CA LYS A 309 -3.38 -23.03 -11.59
C LYS A 309 -2.47 -23.10 -10.36
N ALA A 310 -2.13 -21.96 -9.77
CA ALA A 310 -1.17 -21.88 -8.67
C ALA A 310 -1.77 -22.33 -7.32
N ALA A 311 -3.04 -21.99 -7.07
CA ALA A 311 -3.73 -22.28 -5.83
C ALA A 311 -5.15 -22.82 -6.11
N PRO A 312 -5.28 -24.08 -6.56
CA PRO A 312 -6.57 -24.66 -6.99
C PRO A 312 -7.61 -24.81 -5.86
N LYS A 313 -7.19 -24.66 -4.60
CA LYS A 313 -8.07 -24.68 -3.42
C LYS A 313 -8.57 -23.29 -3.03
N SER A 314 -7.93 -22.23 -3.51
CA SER A 314 -8.34 -20.86 -3.20
C SER A 314 -9.61 -20.50 -3.94
N ARG A 315 -10.55 -19.87 -3.24
CA ARG A 315 -11.74 -19.28 -3.84
C ARG A 315 -11.38 -17.93 -4.44
N ILE A 316 -11.86 -17.66 -5.65
CA ILE A 316 -11.66 -16.37 -6.32
C ILE A 316 -12.94 -15.55 -6.18
N VAL A 317 -12.83 -14.33 -5.69
CA VAL A 317 -13.94 -13.37 -5.61
C VAL A 317 -13.59 -12.16 -6.46
N VAL A 318 -14.29 -11.96 -7.57
CA VAL A 318 -14.18 -10.72 -8.35
C VAL A 318 -15.16 -9.71 -7.75
N PRO A 319 -14.69 -8.60 -7.17
CA PRO A 319 -15.56 -7.69 -6.42
C PRO A 319 -16.42 -6.81 -7.33
N GLU A 320 -17.56 -6.36 -6.81
CA GLU A 320 -18.41 -5.32 -7.37
C GLU A 320 -18.30 -4.06 -6.51
N TYR A 321 -18.54 -2.89 -7.09
CA TYR A 321 -18.43 -1.63 -6.35
C TYR A 321 -19.47 -1.58 -5.24
N LEU A 322 -19.06 -1.10 -4.07
CA LEU A 322 -19.91 -0.82 -2.91
C LEU A 322 -20.70 -2.03 -2.35
N THR A 323 -20.58 -3.20 -2.96
CA THR A 323 -21.16 -4.46 -2.49
C THR A 323 -20.48 -4.86 -1.19
N SER A 324 -21.29 -5.24 -0.19
CA SER A 324 -20.81 -5.66 1.11
C SER A 324 -20.37 -7.12 1.07
N TYR A 325 -19.13 -7.37 1.49
CA TYR A 325 -18.54 -8.69 1.63
C TYR A 325 -18.25 -8.99 3.09
N THR A 326 -18.44 -10.25 3.48
CA THR A 326 -17.90 -10.85 4.70
C THR A 326 -17.06 -12.04 4.27
N PHE A 327 -15.89 -12.17 4.88
CA PHE A 327 -14.95 -13.25 4.61
C PHE A 327 -14.80 -14.14 5.84
#